data_AF-A0A1Q6FXE9-F1
#
_entry.id   AF-A0A1Q6FXE9-F1
#
_cell.length_a   1.000
_cell.length_b   1.000
_cell.length_c   1.000
_cell.angle_alpha   90.00
_cell.angle_beta   90.00
_cell.angle_gamma   90.00
#
_symmetry.space_group_name_H-M   'P 1'
#
loop_
_entity.id
_entity.type
_entity.pdbx_description
1 polymer ?
#
loop_
_entity_poly.entity_id
_entity_poly.type
_entity_poly.pdbx_seq_one_letter_code
_entity_poly.pdbx_strand_id
1 'polypeptide(L)'
;MDIRIFLIILISAAMVGSYRGNSRRNSNTDILAMTVRDTAAEDSVQVEDSTGAAQFGTRTLNEIRFDGWTGEDWIDNDYYRCIRKTFEDYFAGKIEREDFDKYRDIISGKFVLWDYSVFLLGGLIVRIVFIDNPTLLFETWVYGLVDEEKEEVVGYEMHGLTLLDQKTSFTTESLLELLEEHPEYKMY
;
A
#
# COMPACT_ATOMS: atom_id res chain seq x y z
N MET A 1 -34.20 -29.87 6.89
CA MET A 1 -33.69 -29.85 5.51
C MET A 1 -32.57 -28.84 5.53
N ASP A 2 -31.39 -29.33 5.91
CA ASP A 2 -30.19 -28.56 6.20
C ASP A 2 -29.47 -28.21 4.90
N ILE A 3 -29.29 -26.91 4.66
CA ILE A 3 -28.36 -26.40 3.65
C ILE A 3 -27.40 -25.47 4.41
N ARG A 4 -26.33 -26.07 4.91
CA ARG A 4 -25.14 -25.35 5.36
C ARG A 4 -24.52 -24.72 4.12
N ILE A 5 -24.79 -23.43 3.89
CA ILE A 5 -24.08 -22.64 2.89
C ILE A 5 -22.67 -22.43 3.42
N PHE A 6 -21.73 -23.20 2.88
CA PHE A 6 -20.31 -22.95 3.02
C PHE A 6 -19.98 -21.59 2.41
N LEU A 7 -19.84 -20.57 3.26
CA LEU A 7 -19.18 -19.33 2.88
C LEU A 7 -17.67 -19.63 2.84
N ILE A 8 -17.13 -19.84 1.65
CA ILE A 8 -15.67 -19.94 1.47
C ILE A 8 -15.15 -18.51 1.56
N ILE A 9 -14.75 -18.09 2.77
CA ILE A 9 -13.94 -16.90 2.97
C ILE A 9 -12.54 -17.23 2.46
N LEU A 10 -12.17 -16.70 1.30
CA LEU A 10 -10.78 -16.67 0.85
C LEU A 10 -10.03 -15.67 1.74
N ILE A 11 -9.54 -16.15 2.88
CA ILE A 11 -8.49 -15.46 3.64
C ILE A 11 -7.22 -15.60 2.79
N SER A 12 -6.83 -14.56 2.06
CA SER A 12 -5.50 -14.48 1.45
C SER A 12 -4.45 -14.16 2.50
N ALA A 13 -4.25 -15.09 3.44
CA ALA A 13 -3.04 -15.17 4.25
C ALA A 13 -1.99 -15.97 3.48
N ALA A 14 -1.35 -15.33 2.50
CA ALA A 14 -0.22 -15.91 1.80
C ALA A 14 0.74 -14.82 1.29
N MET A 15 1.40 -14.12 2.22
CA MET A 15 2.69 -13.46 1.99
C MET A 15 3.54 -13.51 3.28
N VAL A 16 3.72 -14.71 3.83
CA VAL A 16 4.89 -15.01 4.68
C VAL A 16 5.66 -16.10 3.95
N GLY A 17 6.70 -15.69 3.23
CA GLY A 17 7.37 -16.55 2.26
C GLY A 17 8.67 -16.00 1.70
N SER A 18 9.63 -15.68 2.58
CA SER A 18 11.08 -15.72 2.33
C SER A 18 11.69 -14.67 1.40
N TYR A 19 12.04 -13.49 1.94
CA TYR A 19 13.24 -12.78 1.46
C TYR A 19 14.46 -13.60 1.86
N ARG A 20 14.91 -14.47 0.96
CA ARG A 20 16.13 -15.27 1.11
C ARG A 20 17.19 -14.68 0.18
N GLY A 21 18.23 -14.11 0.80
CA GLY A 21 19.33 -13.45 0.12
C GLY A 21 20.08 -14.33 -0.89
N ASN A 22 20.50 -13.63 -1.94
CA ASN A 22 21.72 -13.79 -2.71
C ASN A 22 21.99 -15.15 -3.40
N SER A 23 21.82 -15.16 -4.73
CA SER A 23 22.72 -15.92 -5.58
C SER A 23 22.84 -15.27 -6.96
N ARG A 24 24.04 -14.79 -7.25
CA ARG A 24 24.51 -14.35 -8.56
C ARG A 24 24.12 -15.34 -9.65
N ARG A 25 23.46 -14.85 -10.71
CA ARG A 25 23.57 -15.42 -12.05
C ARG A 25 23.44 -14.31 -13.07
N ASN A 26 24.60 -13.93 -13.62
CA ASN A 26 24.69 -13.25 -14.91
C ASN A 26 24.05 -14.18 -15.96
N SER A 27 23.06 -13.67 -16.67
CA SER A 27 22.68 -14.19 -17.97
C SER A 27 22.48 -13.01 -18.90
N ASN A 28 23.56 -12.66 -19.60
CA ASN A 28 23.52 -11.83 -20.79
C ASN A 28 22.58 -12.49 -21.79
N THR A 29 21.62 -11.71 -22.27
CA THR A 29 20.73 -12.07 -23.37
C THR A 29 21.50 -12.13 -24.68
N ASP A 30 21.43 -13.27 -25.36
CA ASP A 30 21.79 -13.47 -26.75
C ASP A 30 21.03 -12.49 -27.66
N ILE A 31 21.73 -11.62 -28.38
CA ILE A 31 21.23 -11.01 -29.62
C ILE A 31 22.34 -10.98 -30.68
N LEU A 32 22.02 -11.67 -31.79
CA LEU A 32 22.56 -11.59 -33.15
C LEU A 32 24.02 -12.01 -33.42
N ALA A 33 24.15 -13.22 -33.97
CA ALA A 33 25.22 -13.56 -34.90
C ALA A 33 25.00 -12.84 -36.24
N MET A 34 25.93 -11.96 -36.61
CA MET A 34 26.19 -11.62 -38.02
C MET A 34 27.68 -11.40 -38.22
N THR A 35 28.32 -12.38 -38.84
CA THR A 35 29.75 -12.41 -39.19
C THR A 35 30.02 -11.59 -40.45
N VAL A 36 30.85 -10.54 -40.36
CA VAL A 36 31.65 -10.00 -41.50
C VAL A 36 33.01 -9.53 -40.97
N ARG A 37 34.07 -9.81 -41.73
CA ARG A 37 35.50 -9.82 -41.38
C ARG A 37 36.21 -8.45 -41.38
N ASP A 38 37.30 -8.44 -40.60
CA ASP A 38 38.66 -7.91 -40.87
C ASP A 38 39.08 -6.43 -40.59
N THR A 39 40.08 -6.34 -39.68
CA THR A 39 41.31 -5.50 -39.66
C THR A 39 41.40 -4.28 -38.72
N ALA A 40 42.24 -4.46 -37.68
CA ALA A 40 43.17 -3.53 -37.00
C ALA A 40 42.80 -2.05 -36.73
N ALA A 41 42.72 -1.69 -35.44
CA ALA A 41 43.65 -0.79 -34.75
C ALA A 41 43.10 -0.48 -33.34
N GLU A 42 43.94 -0.74 -32.32
CA GLU A 42 43.68 -0.38 -30.93
C GLU A 42 43.84 1.14 -30.74
N ASP A 43 42.79 1.81 -30.28
CA ASP A 43 42.90 3.09 -29.57
C ASP A 43 41.74 3.18 -28.57
N SER A 44 41.97 2.69 -27.35
CA SER A 44 40.99 2.73 -26.26
C SER A 44 41.02 4.10 -25.60
N VAL A 45 40.19 5.02 -26.12
CA VAL A 45 39.84 6.25 -25.40
C VAL A 45 39.07 5.85 -24.14
N GLN A 46 39.73 5.94 -22.99
CA GLN A 46 39.09 5.89 -21.68
C GLN A 46 38.21 7.14 -21.53
N VAL A 47 36.93 7.01 -21.86
CA VAL A 47 35.92 7.98 -21.43
C VAL A 47 35.59 7.63 -19.99
N GLU A 48 36.25 8.28 -19.05
CA GLU A 48 35.79 8.34 -17.67
C GLU A 48 34.46 9.09 -17.67
N ASP A 49 33.36 8.35 -17.74
CA ASP A 49 32.04 8.88 -17.42
C ASP A 49 32.00 9.14 -15.92
N SER A 50 32.48 10.33 -15.56
CA SER A 50 32.25 10.93 -14.25
C SER A 50 30.80 11.38 -14.16
N THR A 51 29.85 10.46 -14.31
CA THR A 51 28.53 10.65 -13.72
C THR A 51 28.74 10.41 -12.23
N GLY A 52 28.85 11.51 -11.49
CA GLY A 52 28.79 11.50 -10.03
C GLY A 52 27.49 10.82 -9.62
N ALA A 53 27.53 9.51 -9.44
CA ALA A 53 26.50 8.74 -8.79
C ALA A 53 26.55 9.19 -7.34
N ALA A 54 25.75 10.21 -7.01
CA ALA A 54 25.21 10.30 -5.67
C ALA A 54 24.70 8.89 -5.34
N GLN A 55 25.32 8.24 -4.36
CA GLN A 55 24.81 7.00 -3.79
C GLN A 55 23.49 7.35 -3.10
N PHE A 56 22.42 7.45 -3.89
CA PHE A 56 21.06 7.37 -3.39
C PHE A 56 20.95 6.01 -2.66
N GLY A 57 20.32 6.04 -1.49
CA GLY A 57 20.33 4.97 -0.49
C GLY A 57 20.18 3.57 -1.08
N THR A 58 20.89 2.60 -0.50
CA THR A 58 20.89 1.21 -1.00
C THR A 58 19.53 0.52 -0.95
N ARG A 59 18.55 1.14 -0.26
CA ARG A 59 17.20 0.61 -0.01
C ARG A 59 16.19 1.29 -0.93
N THR A 60 15.26 0.50 -1.44
CA THR A 60 14.07 0.99 -2.14
C THR A 60 13.16 1.77 -1.17
N LEU A 61 12.33 2.66 -1.71
CA LEU A 61 11.41 3.45 -0.89
C LEU A 61 10.43 2.60 -0.06
N ASN A 62 10.06 1.41 -0.55
CA ASN A 62 9.20 0.49 0.20
C ASN A 62 9.97 -0.27 1.29
N GLU A 63 11.26 -0.57 1.07
CA GLU A 63 12.14 -1.07 2.14
C GLU A 63 12.30 0.00 3.23
N ILE A 64 12.46 1.27 2.87
CA ILE A 64 12.51 2.36 3.87
C ILE A 64 11.21 2.42 4.70
N ARG A 65 10.05 2.22 4.08
CA ARG A 65 8.74 2.33 4.75
C ARG A 65 8.36 1.13 5.61
N PHE A 66 8.61 -0.08 5.12
CA PHE A 66 7.95 -1.29 5.61
C PHE A 66 8.92 -2.39 6.04
N ASP A 67 10.22 -2.26 5.78
CA ASP A 67 11.18 -3.27 6.23
C ASP A 67 11.20 -3.33 7.76
N GLY A 68 11.22 -4.55 8.28
CA GLY A 68 11.07 -4.83 9.71
C GLY A 68 9.63 -4.78 10.24
N TRP A 69 8.62 -4.40 9.44
CA TRP A 69 7.23 -4.47 9.87
C TRP A 69 6.81 -5.92 10.16
N THR A 70 6.13 -6.09 11.28
CA THR A 70 5.53 -7.32 11.76
C THR A 70 4.02 -7.30 11.52
N GLY A 71 3.34 -8.42 11.83
CA GLY A 71 1.88 -8.49 11.72
C GLY A 71 1.15 -7.40 12.51
N GLU A 72 1.69 -7.00 13.67
CA GLU A 72 1.11 -5.96 14.53
C GLU A 72 1.18 -4.56 13.88
N ASP A 73 2.27 -4.27 13.16
CA ASP A 73 2.43 -3.00 12.44
C ASP A 73 1.39 -2.86 11.32
N TRP A 74 0.98 -3.96 10.70
CA TRP A 74 -0.07 -3.94 9.68
C TRP A 74 -1.48 -3.68 10.23
N ILE A 75 -1.68 -3.84 11.54
CA ILE A 75 -2.98 -3.68 12.20
C ILE A 75 -3.21 -2.23 12.66
N ASP A 76 -2.20 -1.58 13.25
CA ASP A 76 -2.29 -0.19 13.73
C ASP A 76 -0.99 0.57 13.47
N ASN A 77 -0.92 1.22 12.31
CA ASN A 77 0.21 2.02 11.85
C ASN A 77 -0.16 3.50 11.66
N ASP A 78 0.87 4.30 11.37
CA ASP A 78 0.71 5.73 11.13
C ASP A 78 -0.05 6.08 9.84
N TYR A 79 -0.14 5.16 8.86
CA TYR A 79 -0.99 5.36 7.69
C TYR A 79 -2.47 5.34 8.10
N TYR A 80 -2.86 4.41 8.97
CA TYR A 80 -4.22 4.35 9.49
C TYR A 80 -4.52 5.56 10.39
N ARG A 81 -3.56 5.99 11.21
CA ARG A 81 -3.67 7.22 12.00
C ARG A 81 -3.88 8.45 11.12
N CYS A 82 -3.20 8.52 9.98
CA CYS A 82 -3.37 9.60 8.99
C CYS A 82 -4.81 9.65 8.47
N ILE A 83 -5.41 8.51 8.12
CA ILE A 83 -6.81 8.44 7.66
C ILE A 83 -7.76 8.97 8.73
N ARG A 84 -7.65 8.47 9.97
CA ARG A 84 -8.50 8.90 11.10
C ARG A 84 -8.41 10.40 11.32
N LYS A 85 -7.17 10.91 11.42
CA LYS A 85 -6.92 12.33 11.63
C LYS A 85 -7.47 13.19 10.48
N THR A 86 -7.41 12.70 9.24
CA THR A 86 -7.94 13.42 8.07
C THR A 86 -9.46 13.54 8.14
N PHE A 87 -10.18 12.47 8.51
CA PHE A 87 -11.62 12.56 8.76
C PHE A 87 -11.94 13.49 9.93
N GLU A 88 -11.24 13.35 11.05
CA GLU A 88 -11.43 14.23 12.23
C GLU A 88 -11.23 15.70 11.89
N ASP A 89 -10.16 16.04 11.17
CA ASP A 89 -9.84 17.41 10.78
C ASP A 89 -10.86 17.96 9.78
N TYR A 90 -11.36 17.14 8.85
CA TYR A 90 -12.42 17.54 7.93
C TYR A 90 -13.73 17.83 8.67
N PHE A 91 -14.18 16.95 9.57
CA PHE A 91 -15.40 17.17 10.33
C PHE A 91 -15.27 18.29 11.38
N ALA A 92 -14.04 18.58 11.84
CA ALA A 92 -13.74 19.74 12.66
C ALA A 92 -13.63 21.05 11.84
N GLY A 93 -13.75 21.01 10.51
CA GLY A 93 -13.64 22.16 9.63
C GLY A 93 -12.23 22.74 9.51
N LYS A 94 -11.19 21.95 9.83
CA LYS A 94 -9.78 22.38 9.72
C LYS A 94 -9.22 22.20 8.30
N ILE A 95 -9.83 21.33 7.51
CA ILE A 95 -9.49 21.08 6.11
C ILE A 95 -10.76 21.03 5.26
N GLU A 96 -10.63 21.38 3.99
CA GLU A 96 -11.68 21.27 2.97
C GLU A 96 -11.31 20.15 1.98
N ARG A 97 -12.30 19.34 1.58
CA ARG A 97 -12.10 18.14 0.76
C ARG A 97 -13.32 17.87 -0.13
N GLU A 98 -13.25 18.28 -1.40
CA GLU A 98 -14.35 18.10 -2.35
C GLU A 98 -14.70 16.61 -2.59
N ASP A 99 -13.70 15.73 -2.49
CA ASP A 99 -13.89 14.28 -2.53
C ASP A 99 -14.68 13.74 -1.33
N PHE A 100 -14.63 14.43 -0.18
CA PHE A 100 -15.38 14.05 1.02
C PHE A 100 -16.79 14.67 1.00
N ASP A 101 -16.95 15.88 0.48
CA ASP A 101 -18.24 16.58 0.40
C ASP A 101 -19.32 15.74 -0.29
N LYS A 102 -18.94 14.99 -1.34
CA LYS A 102 -19.81 14.08 -2.11
C LYS A 102 -20.44 12.98 -1.27
N TYR A 103 -19.78 12.59 -0.19
CA TYR A 103 -20.16 11.45 0.65
C TYR A 103 -20.36 11.85 2.11
N ARG A 104 -20.39 13.15 2.41
CA ARG A 104 -20.30 13.70 3.77
C ARG A 104 -21.22 13.01 4.77
N ASP A 105 -22.47 12.74 4.37
CA ASP A 105 -23.46 12.10 5.23
C ASP A 105 -23.09 10.64 5.53
N ILE A 106 -22.57 9.90 4.55
CA ILE A 106 -22.14 8.51 4.68
C ILE A 106 -20.88 8.42 5.54
N ILE A 107 -19.89 9.28 5.27
CA ILE A 107 -18.57 9.21 5.88
C ILE A 107 -18.51 9.79 7.30
N SER A 108 -19.63 10.32 7.79
CA SER A 108 -19.79 10.84 9.16
C SER A 108 -20.03 9.75 10.20
N GLY A 109 -20.40 8.55 9.76
CA GLY A 109 -20.60 7.40 10.62
C GLY A 109 -19.29 6.73 11.04
N LYS A 110 -19.40 5.76 11.94
CA LYS A 110 -18.26 4.92 12.34
C LYS A 110 -17.80 4.05 11.19
N PHE A 111 -16.51 3.72 11.16
CA PHE A 111 -15.93 2.93 10.08
C PHE A 111 -14.88 1.93 10.56
N VAL A 112 -14.60 0.97 9.68
CA VAL A 112 -13.52 -0.01 9.81
C VAL A 112 -12.58 0.14 8.62
N LEU A 113 -11.28 0.11 8.90
CA LEU A 113 -10.24 -0.05 7.88
C LEU A 113 -10.14 -1.55 7.57
N TRP A 114 -10.78 -1.96 6.48
CA TRP A 114 -11.12 -3.35 6.20
C TRP A 114 -9.95 -4.15 5.61
N ASP A 115 -9.28 -3.56 4.62
CA ASP A 115 -8.27 -4.25 3.83
C ASP A 115 -7.26 -3.22 3.32
N TYR A 116 -6.05 -3.68 3.02
CA TYR A 116 -4.99 -2.82 2.52
C TYR A 116 -4.16 -3.54 1.46
N SER A 117 -3.51 -2.74 0.61
CA SER A 117 -2.46 -3.23 -0.27
C SER A 117 -1.34 -2.22 -0.36
N VAL A 118 -0.09 -2.70 -0.44
CA VAL A 118 1.05 -1.82 -0.66
C VAL A 118 0.93 -1.19 -2.04
N PHE A 119 0.96 0.13 -2.06
CA PHE A 119 0.88 0.90 -3.29
C PHE A 119 2.25 1.01 -3.95
N LEU A 120 2.30 0.72 -5.25
CA LEU A 120 3.55 0.74 -6.02
C LEU A 120 4.29 2.09 -5.94
N LEU A 121 3.54 3.20 -5.80
CA LEU A 121 4.11 4.56 -5.73
C LEU A 121 4.44 5.00 -4.30
N GLY A 122 4.45 4.10 -3.31
CA GLY A 122 5.08 4.37 -2.03
C GLY A 122 4.12 4.67 -0.88
N GLY A 123 3.11 3.83 -0.70
CA GLY A 123 2.13 4.01 0.37
C GLY A 123 1.27 2.79 0.58
N LEU A 124 0.11 2.99 1.21
CA LEU A 124 -0.94 1.97 1.32
C LEU A 124 -2.20 2.45 0.60
N ILE A 125 -2.76 1.58 -0.24
CA ILE A 125 -4.18 1.66 -0.57
C ILE A 125 -4.93 1.02 0.58
N VAL A 126 -5.95 1.70 1.11
CA VAL A 126 -6.75 1.24 2.24
C VAL A 126 -8.22 1.30 1.87
N ARG A 127 -8.90 0.19 2.13
CA ARG A 127 -10.34 0.05 1.93
C ARG A 127 -11.09 0.31 3.23
N ILE A 128 -12.16 1.06 3.13
CA ILE A 128 -12.93 1.56 4.26
C ILE A 128 -14.38 1.14 4.11
N VAL A 129 -14.95 0.58 5.18
CA VAL A 129 -16.37 0.21 5.26
C VAL A 129 -17.00 0.98 6.41
N PHE A 130 -18.10 1.67 6.13
CA PHE A 130 -18.85 2.42 7.13
C PHE A 130 -19.94 1.54 7.74
N ILE A 131 -20.05 1.53 9.07
CA ILE A 131 -20.92 0.61 9.83
C ILE A 131 -22.39 0.80 9.47
N ASP A 132 -22.81 2.05 9.23
CA ASP A 132 -24.19 2.40 8.88
C ASP A 132 -24.51 2.12 7.40
N ASN A 133 -23.47 1.95 6.57
CA ASN A 133 -23.57 1.68 5.14
C ASN A 133 -22.64 0.53 4.72
N PRO A 134 -22.80 -0.66 5.32
CA PRO A 134 -21.78 -1.72 5.29
C PRO A 134 -21.58 -2.30 3.88
N THR A 135 -22.58 -2.17 3.00
CA THR A 135 -22.52 -2.64 1.60
C THR A 135 -21.67 -1.75 0.70
N LEU A 136 -21.36 -0.53 1.11
CA LEU A 136 -20.53 0.42 0.35
C LEU A 136 -19.06 0.23 0.72
N LEU A 137 -18.22 0.15 -0.31
CA LEU A 137 -16.78 0.00 -0.15
C LEU A 137 -16.08 1.26 -0.65
N PHE A 138 -15.39 1.96 0.25
CA PHE A 138 -14.57 3.11 -0.09
C PHE A 138 -13.11 2.71 -0.18
N GLU A 139 -12.35 3.46 -0.97
CA GLU A 139 -10.90 3.31 -1.09
C GLU A 139 -10.22 4.68 -1.00
N THR A 140 -9.10 4.70 -0.30
CA THR A 140 -8.17 5.83 -0.25
C THR A 140 -6.75 5.30 -0.41
N TRP A 141 -5.79 6.16 -0.71
CA TRP A 141 -4.38 5.82 -0.58
C TRP A 141 -3.66 6.82 0.31
N VAL A 142 -2.73 6.32 1.11
CA VAL A 142 -1.93 7.11 2.03
C VAL A 142 -0.48 6.95 1.65
N TYR A 143 0.20 8.04 1.29
CA TYR A 143 1.64 8.02 1.06
C TYR A 143 2.40 8.15 2.37
N GLY A 144 3.48 7.38 2.50
CA GLY A 144 4.51 7.64 3.50
C GLY A 144 5.57 8.52 2.85
N LEU A 145 5.68 9.78 3.24
CA LEU A 145 6.68 10.70 2.71
C LEU A 145 8.06 10.26 3.23
N VAL A 146 9.02 10.05 2.34
CA VAL A 146 10.35 9.53 2.68
C VAL A 146 11.40 10.60 2.45
N ASP A 147 12.28 10.78 3.42
CA ASP A 147 13.58 11.44 3.24
C ASP A 147 14.58 10.38 2.78
N GLU A 148 14.91 10.40 1.49
CA GLU A 148 15.79 9.40 0.85
C GLU A 148 17.25 9.52 1.32
N GLU A 149 17.69 10.69 1.78
CA GLU A 149 19.05 10.88 2.28
C GLU A 149 19.21 10.27 3.67
N LYS A 150 18.18 10.40 4.50
CA LYS A 150 18.16 9.84 5.86
C LYS A 150 17.59 8.42 5.94
N GLU A 151 17.05 7.91 4.83
CA GLU A 151 16.33 6.63 4.76
C GLU A 151 15.23 6.51 5.83
N GLU A 152 14.42 7.56 6.02
CA GLU A 152 13.36 7.59 7.05
C GLU A 152 12.02 8.10 6.51
N VAL A 153 10.92 7.68 7.14
CA VAL A 153 9.58 8.23 6.87
C VAL A 153 9.39 9.50 7.70
N VAL A 154 9.10 10.62 7.04
CA VAL A 154 8.99 11.96 7.65
C VAL A 154 7.55 12.46 7.76
N GLY A 155 6.59 11.76 7.18
CA GLY A 155 5.18 12.14 7.26
C GLY A 155 4.25 11.21 6.49
N TYR A 156 2.95 11.49 6.60
CA TYR A 156 1.89 10.71 5.97
C TYR A 156 0.83 11.63 5.37
N GLU A 157 0.37 11.31 4.16
CA GLU A 157 -0.63 12.12 3.45
C GLU A 157 -1.72 11.21 2.85
N MET A 158 -2.98 11.46 3.21
CA MET A 158 -4.14 10.76 2.66
C MET A 158 -4.65 11.45 1.40
N HIS A 159 -4.78 10.67 0.33
CA HIS A 159 -5.22 11.13 -0.97
C HIS A 159 -6.46 10.40 -1.43
N GLY A 160 -7.41 11.20 -1.90
CA GLY A 160 -8.65 10.71 -2.46
C GLY A 160 -9.54 10.01 -1.45
N LEU A 161 -10.82 9.95 -1.79
CA LEU A 161 -11.77 9.01 -1.23
C LEU A 161 -12.73 8.65 -2.36
N THR A 162 -12.69 7.39 -2.76
CA THR A 162 -13.45 6.92 -3.92
C THR A 162 -14.39 5.82 -3.47
N LEU A 163 -15.67 5.95 -3.81
CA LEU A 163 -16.62 4.85 -3.71
C LEU A 163 -16.32 3.85 -4.84
N LEU A 164 -16.04 2.60 -4.49
CA LEU A 164 -15.84 1.54 -5.46
C LEU A 164 -17.19 1.00 -5.96
N ASP A 165 -17.23 0.59 -7.23
CA ASP A 165 -18.41 -0.07 -7.82
C ASP A 165 -18.70 -1.44 -7.17
N GLN A 166 -17.66 -2.05 -6.58
CA GLN A 166 -17.79 -3.29 -5.83
C GLN A 166 -18.58 -3.05 -4.55
N LYS A 167 -19.58 -3.90 -4.32
CA LYS A 167 -20.29 -3.97 -3.05
C LYS A 167 -19.72 -5.05 -2.16
N THR A 168 -19.74 -4.82 -0.86
CA THR A 168 -19.48 -5.87 0.13
C THR A 168 -20.76 -6.70 0.35
N SER A 169 -20.60 -7.88 0.93
CA SER A 169 -21.72 -8.68 1.44
C SER A 169 -22.00 -8.43 2.92
N PHE A 170 -21.38 -7.41 3.52
CA PHE A 170 -21.50 -7.16 4.95
C PHE A 170 -22.85 -6.57 5.32
N THR A 171 -23.38 -7.03 6.44
CA THR A 171 -24.38 -6.32 7.24
C THR A 171 -23.71 -5.67 8.44
N THR A 172 -24.41 -4.72 9.07
CA THR A 172 -23.95 -4.07 10.29
C THR A 172 -23.66 -5.10 11.38
N GLU A 173 -24.53 -6.10 11.55
CA GLU A 173 -24.37 -7.18 12.53
C GLU A 173 -23.11 -8.00 12.24
N SER A 174 -22.89 -8.39 10.98
CA SER A 174 -21.70 -9.19 10.61
C SER A 174 -20.38 -8.45 10.83
N LEU A 175 -20.36 -7.12 10.65
CA LEU A 175 -19.17 -6.31 10.94
C LEU A 175 -18.93 -6.21 12.44
N LEU A 176 -19.98 -6.02 13.24
CA LEU A 176 -19.84 -5.95 14.70
C LEU A 176 -19.39 -7.29 15.27
N GLU A 177 -19.95 -8.41 14.81
CA GLU A 177 -19.51 -9.76 15.19
C GLU A 177 -18.03 -9.98 14.84
N LEU A 178 -17.61 -9.56 13.64
CA LEU A 178 -16.20 -9.66 13.22
C LEU A 178 -15.28 -8.83 14.12
N LEU A 179 -15.68 -7.63 14.53
CA LEU A 179 -14.90 -6.81 15.46
C LEU A 179 -14.85 -7.38 16.89
N GLU A 180 -15.84 -8.15 17.29
CA GLU A 180 -15.83 -8.89 18.56
C GLU A 180 -14.91 -10.10 18.50
N GLU A 181 -14.91 -10.84 17.38
CA GLU A 181 -14.03 -12.00 17.17
C GLU A 181 -12.56 -11.61 16.93
N HIS A 182 -12.34 -10.45 16.31
CA HIS A 182 -11.02 -9.93 15.92
C HIS A 182 -10.78 -8.52 16.49
N PRO A 183 -10.51 -8.41 17.80
CA PRO A 183 -10.35 -7.12 18.49
C PRO A 183 -9.12 -6.32 18.02
N GLU A 184 -8.20 -6.95 17.27
CA GLU A 184 -7.13 -6.28 16.56
C GLU A 184 -7.65 -5.27 15.53
N TYR A 185 -8.76 -5.57 14.86
CA TYR A 185 -9.44 -4.61 14.00
C TYR A 185 -10.23 -3.64 14.86
N LYS A 186 -10.05 -2.35 14.58
CA LYS A 186 -10.66 -1.28 15.36
C LYS A 186 -11.74 -0.60 14.55
N MET A 187 -12.80 -0.25 15.26
CA MET A 187 -13.81 0.68 14.81
C MET A 187 -13.42 2.10 15.22
N TYR A 188 -13.57 3.03 14.30
CA TYR A 188 -13.24 4.44 14.48
C TYR A 188 -14.49 5.32 14.33
#